data_AF-A0A4R9BJU8-F1
#
_entry.id   AF-A0A4R9BJU8-F1
#
_cell.length_a   1.000
_cell.length_b   1.000
_cell.length_c   1.000
_cell.angle_alpha   90.00
_cell.angle_beta   90.00
_cell.angle_gamma   90.00
#
_symmetry.space_group_name_H-M   'P 1'
#
loop_
_entity.id
_entity.type
_entity.pdbx_description
1 polymer ?
#
loop_
_entity_poly.entity_id
_entity_poly.type
_entity_poly.pdbx_seq_one_letter_code
_entity_poly.pdbx_strand_id
1 'polypeptide(L)'
;MPETRRQTPVRKVLSLGLRGRIGELAPAMLAPRLFEASGPHGPWLRERYREILPVVLPDALDALETGHRINATSVEVIRGSAIAMSDTQVPLSVVLRGSIPALRVFSSFIHARETGLAPRDVTILMGRAALIAGELGACWAEAWAQARTSGDPGDHLADGDSLDLVGVPGTAQSPGLEMLALVASGRSNDQIALATDYSPQAVKWHLARMMRQWKVDNRATLVAVALVRGVLVVRPDRPASLS
;
A
#
# COMPACT_ATOMS: atom_id res chain seq x y z
N MET A 1 -4.76 42.20 11.75
CA MET A 1 -4.83 40.72 11.91
C MET A 1 -3.59 40.14 11.23
N PRO A 2 -2.66 39.49 11.95
CA PRO A 2 -1.46 38.96 11.31
C PRO A 2 -1.77 37.63 10.61
N GLU A 3 -1.46 37.55 9.32
CA GLU A 3 -1.53 36.31 8.54
C GLU A 3 -0.56 35.28 9.10
N THR A 4 -1.11 34.20 9.64
CA THR A 4 -0.36 33.02 10.05
C THR A 4 0.26 32.39 8.80
N ARG A 5 1.52 32.72 8.49
CA ARG A 5 2.33 31.98 7.51
C ARG A 5 2.25 30.51 7.86
N ARG A 6 1.59 29.72 7.03
CA ARG A 6 1.68 28.26 7.06
C ARG A 6 3.12 27.90 6.73
N GLN A 7 3.95 27.72 7.75
CA GLN A 7 5.29 27.17 7.58
C GLN A 7 5.10 25.74 7.06
N THR A 8 5.47 25.52 5.80
CA THR A 8 5.60 24.17 5.25
C THR A 8 6.62 23.43 6.12
N PRO A 9 6.26 22.31 6.76
CA PRO A 9 7.19 21.62 7.64
C PRO A 9 8.43 21.20 6.84
N VAL A 10 9.60 21.70 7.26
CA VAL A 10 10.89 21.32 6.68
C VAL A 10 11.06 19.82 6.86
N ARG A 11 11.18 19.05 5.77
CA ARG A 11 11.37 17.60 5.83
C ARG A 11 12.78 17.32 6.36
N LYS A 12 12.88 16.55 7.45
CA LYS A 12 14.17 16.17 8.05
C LYS A 12 14.93 15.21 7.13
N VAL A 13 16.17 15.53 6.76
CA VAL A 13 17.07 14.58 6.09
C VAL A 13 17.76 13.70 7.15
N LEU A 14 17.82 12.39 6.91
CA LEU A 14 18.29 11.42 7.92
C LEU A 14 19.80 11.10 7.83
N SER A 15 20.49 11.47 6.74
CA SER A 15 21.95 11.33 6.54
C SER A 15 22.50 9.94 6.93
N LEU A 16 21.77 8.87 6.58
CA LEU A 16 22.07 7.49 6.94
C LEU A 16 22.91 6.76 5.88
N GLY A 17 23.11 7.38 4.71
CA GLY A 17 23.81 6.78 3.58
C GLY A 17 23.12 5.52 3.07
N LEU A 18 21.78 5.51 3.01
CA LEU A 18 20.98 4.35 2.61
C LEU A 18 21.30 3.92 1.18
N ARG A 19 21.54 4.88 0.28
CA ARG A 19 21.93 4.60 -1.10
C ARG A 19 23.21 3.77 -1.19
N GLY A 20 24.17 3.98 -0.28
CA GLY A 20 25.39 3.17 -0.19
C GLY A 20 25.15 1.72 0.23
N ARG A 21 23.92 1.36 0.63
CA ARG A 21 23.52 0.03 1.12
C ARG A 21 22.74 -0.79 0.11
N ILE A 22 22.61 -0.32 -1.13
CA ILE A 22 21.96 -1.07 -2.21
C ILE A 22 22.57 -2.48 -2.34
N GLY A 23 23.90 -2.62 -2.25
CA GLY A 23 24.58 -3.91 -2.36
C GLY A 23 24.23 -4.91 -1.26
N GLU A 24 23.73 -4.45 -0.12
CA GLU A 24 23.27 -5.29 1.00
C GLU A 24 21.75 -5.54 0.92
N LEU A 25 20.99 -4.48 0.67
CA LEU A 25 19.52 -4.51 0.68
C LEU A 25 18.93 -5.23 -0.54
N ALA A 26 19.51 -5.05 -1.73
CA ALA A 26 19.02 -5.68 -2.95
C ALA A 26 19.03 -7.22 -2.88
N PRO A 27 20.16 -7.89 -2.56
CA PRO A 27 20.15 -9.35 -2.44
C PRO A 27 19.29 -9.83 -1.27
N ALA A 28 19.20 -9.05 -0.18
CA ALA A 28 18.32 -9.37 0.94
C ALA A 28 16.84 -9.38 0.52
N MET A 29 16.38 -8.41 -0.28
CA MET A 29 15.01 -8.32 -0.82
C MET A 29 14.68 -9.42 -1.84
N LEU A 30 15.69 -10.05 -2.43
CA LEU A 30 15.53 -11.18 -3.36
C LEU A 30 15.71 -12.55 -2.69
N ALA A 31 15.86 -12.59 -1.35
CA ALA A 31 16.05 -13.83 -0.61
C ALA A 31 14.80 -14.72 -0.75
N PRO A 32 14.94 -16.00 -1.15
CA PRO A 32 13.80 -16.91 -1.39
C PRO A 32 12.81 -16.99 -0.22
N ARG A 33 13.31 -16.96 1.03
CA ARG A 33 12.52 -17.02 2.27
C ARG A 33 11.49 -15.89 2.44
N LEU A 34 11.62 -14.79 1.70
CA LEU A 34 10.68 -13.67 1.75
C LEU A 34 9.44 -13.89 0.91
N PHE A 35 9.53 -14.82 -0.03
CA PHE A 35 8.48 -15.22 -0.94
C PHE A 35 7.99 -16.60 -0.48
N GLU A 36 6.69 -16.87 -0.56
CA GLU A 36 6.13 -18.17 -0.13
C GLU A 36 6.73 -19.30 -1.00
N ALA A 37 7.83 -19.91 -0.54
CA ALA A 37 8.60 -20.89 -1.31
C ALA A 37 7.80 -22.18 -1.59
N SER A 38 6.79 -22.45 -0.77
CA SER A 38 5.92 -23.62 -0.88
C SER A 38 4.70 -23.42 -1.78
N GLY A 39 4.43 -22.17 -2.21
CA GLY A 39 3.33 -21.83 -3.11
C GLY A 39 3.81 -21.59 -4.53
N PRO A 40 2.99 -21.88 -5.57
CA PRO A 40 3.38 -21.70 -6.97
C PRO A 40 3.66 -20.23 -7.35
N HIS A 41 3.14 -19.28 -6.56
CA HIS A 41 3.22 -17.85 -6.85
C HIS A 41 4.42 -17.12 -6.21
N GLY A 42 5.11 -17.74 -5.25
CA GLY A 42 6.30 -17.15 -4.61
C GLY A 42 7.46 -16.90 -5.58
N PRO A 43 7.87 -17.91 -6.39
CA PRO A 43 8.88 -17.73 -7.42
C PRO A 43 8.51 -16.66 -8.46
N TRP A 44 7.23 -16.61 -8.85
CA TRP A 44 6.73 -15.59 -9.77
C TRP A 44 6.91 -14.17 -9.20
N LEU A 45 6.49 -13.93 -7.95
CA LEU A 45 6.62 -12.62 -7.31
C LEU A 45 8.09 -12.21 -7.14
N ARG A 46 8.95 -13.17 -6.80
CA ARG A 46 10.40 -12.95 -6.69
C ARG A 46 11.01 -12.52 -8.02
N GLU A 47 10.57 -13.13 -9.11
CA GLU A 47 11.03 -12.78 -10.45
C GLU A 47 10.63 -11.35 -10.85
N ARG A 48 9.39 -10.94 -10.51
CA ARG A 48 8.97 -9.55 -10.72
C ARG A 48 9.82 -8.58 -9.92
N TYR A 49 10.11 -8.90 -8.66
CA TYR A 49 11.04 -8.15 -7.83
C TYR A 49 12.41 -7.99 -8.48
N ARG A 50 12.96 -9.06 -9.06
CA ARG A 50 14.28 -9.05 -9.73
C ARG A 50 14.35 -8.04 -10.88
N GLU A 51 13.26 -7.83 -11.60
CA GLU A 51 13.18 -6.89 -12.71
C GLU A 51 13.06 -5.43 -12.27
N ILE A 52 12.19 -5.13 -11.29
CA ILE A 52 11.89 -3.76 -10.87
C ILE A 52 12.92 -3.18 -9.91
N LEU A 53 13.53 -4.04 -9.06
CA LEU A 53 14.33 -3.60 -7.93
C LEU A 53 15.57 -2.77 -8.31
N PRO A 54 16.32 -3.07 -9.39
CA PRO A 54 17.48 -2.26 -9.78
C PRO A 54 17.13 -0.80 -10.10
N VAL A 55 15.91 -0.55 -10.58
CA VAL A 55 15.46 0.80 -10.95
C VAL A 55 14.80 1.49 -9.76
N VAL A 56 13.97 0.78 -9.01
CA VAL A 56 13.12 1.35 -7.96
C VAL A 56 13.85 1.52 -6.63
N LEU A 57 14.75 0.60 -6.28
CA LEU A 57 15.42 0.61 -4.97
C LEU A 57 16.31 1.85 -4.72
N PRO A 58 17.13 2.33 -5.67
CA PRO A 58 17.95 3.52 -5.43
C PRO A 58 17.10 4.75 -5.09
N ASP A 59 16.03 4.95 -5.85
CA ASP A 59 15.09 6.06 -5.67
C ASP A 59 14.28 5.92 -4.38
N ALA A 60 13.86 4.70 -4.03
CA ALA A 60 13.21 4.43 -2.74
C ALA A 60 14.11 4.77 -1.55
N LEU A 61 15.40 4.45 -1.62
CA LEU A 61 16.35 4.76 -0.54
C LEU A 61 16.66 6.27 -0.46
N ASP A 62 16.75 6.96 -1.59
CA ASP A 62 16.87 8.43 -1.61
C ASP A 62 15.63 9.09 -1.00
N ALA A 63 14.43 8.62 -1.36
CA ALA A 63 13.17 9.10 -0.83
C ALA A 63 13.03 8.84 0.67
N LEU A 64 13.50 7.69 1.17
CA LEU A 64 13.58 7.39 2.60
C LEU A 64 14.50 8.37 3.34
N GLU A 65 15.66 8.66 2.79
CA GLU A 65 16.69 9.49 3.42
C GLU A 65 16.32 10.97 3.43
N THR A 66 15.85 11.49 2.30
CA THR A 66 15.51 12.90 2.10
C THR A 66 14.07 13.22 2.50
N GLY A 67 13.20 12.21 2.49
CA GLY A 67 11.76 12.38 2.64
C GLY A 67 11.08 12.88 1.38
N HIS A 68 11.75 12.97 0.23
CA HIS A 68 11.12 13.32 -1.05
C HIS A 68 10.17 12.22 -1.54
N ARG A 69 9.39 12.54 -2.58
CA ARG A 69 8.54 11.56 -3.25
C ARG A 69 9.40 10.69 -4.17
N ILE A 70 8.94 9.47 -4.40
CA ILE A 70 9.46 8.58 -5.44
C ILE A 70 9.33 9.27 -6.80
N ASN A 71 10.35 9.11 -7.65
CA ASN A 71 10.38 9.64 -9.00
C ASN A 71 9.30 8.97 -9.88
N ALA A 72 8.68 9.76 -10.75
CA ALA A 72 7.71 9.28 -11.72
C ALA A 72 8.25 8.11 -12.56
N THR A 73 9.54 8.11 -12.93
CA THR A 73 10.16 7.01 -13.66
C THR A 73 10.07 5.67 -12.92
N SER A 74 10.32 5.66 -11.61
CA SER A 74 10.19 4.45 -10.78
C SER A 74 8.75 3.96 -10.73
N VAL A 75 7.80 4.89 -10.62
CA VAL A 75 6.36 4.60 -10.66
C VAL A 75 5.93 4.01 -12.00
N GLU A 76 6.42 4.54 -13.12
CA GLU A 76 6.14 4.00 -14.46
C GLU A 76 6.72 2.59 -14.65
N VAL A 77 7.90 2.30 -14.11
CA VAL A 77 8.48 0.94 -14.15
C VAL A 77 7.61 -0.06 -13.40
N ILE A 78 7.11 0.32 -12.21
CA ILE A 78 6.17 -0.51 -11.45
C ILE A 78 4.89 -0.73 -12.25
N ARG A 79 4.32 0.34 -12.84
CA ARG A 79 3.10 0.26 -13.64
C ARG A 79 3.28 -0.63 -14.86
N GLY A 80 4.37 -0.46 -15.60
CA GLY A 80 4.71 -1.27 -16.77
C GLY A 80 4.87 -2.75 -16.43
N SER A 81 5.53 -3.06 -15.31
CA SER A 81 5.65 -4.44 -14.80
C SER A 81 4.28 -5.06 -14.47
N ALA A 82 3.38 -4.29 -13.86
CA ALA A 82 2.01 -4.74 -13.58
C ALA A 82 1.20 -5.01 -14.86
N ILE A 83 1.23 -4.10 -15.82
CA ILE A 83 0.47 -4.22 -17.08
C ILE A 83 0.94 -5.42 -17.89
N ALA A 84 2.26 -5.59 -18.03
CA ALA A 84 2.85 -6.68 -18.81
C ALA A 84 2.41 -8.07 -18.33
N MET A 85 1.98 -8.19 -17.08
CA MET A 85 1.69 -9.46 -16.39
C MET A 85 0.20 -9.63 -16.06
N SER A 86 -0.66 -8.80 -16.63
CA SER A 86 -2.10 -8.82 -16.37
C SER A 86 -2.78 -10.10 -16.82
N ASP A 87 -2.26 -10.77 -17.86
CA ASP A 87 -2.78 -12.04 -18.38
C ASP A 87 -2.44 -13.28 -17.50
N THR A 88 -1.76 -13.09 -16.37
CA THR A 88 -1.36 -14.20 -15.50
C THR A 88 -2.49 -14.61 -14.54
N GLN A 89 -2.67 -15.92 -14.36
CA GLN A 89 -3.61 -16.53 -13.40
C GLN A 89 -3.06 -16.46 -11.96
N VAL A 90 -2.64 -15.27 -11.53
CA VAL A 90 -2.11 -15.03 -10.18
C VAL A 90 -3.21 -14.41 -9.32
N PRO A 91 -3.47 -14.92 -8.11
CA PRO A 91 -4.47 -14.34 -7.21
C PRO A 91 -4.14 -12.88 -6.83
N LEU A 92 -5.17 -12.05 -6.70
CA LEU A 92 -5.03 -10.66 -6.24
C LEU A 92 -4.32 -10.56 -4.88
N SER A 93 -4.52 -11.54 -3.99
CA SER A 93 -3.86 -11.62 -2.69
C SER A 93 -2.33 -11.66 -2.80
N VAL A 94 -1.77 -12.29 -3.85
CA VAL A 94 -0.33 -12.31 -4.11
C VAL A 94 0.16 -10.92 -4.52
N VAL A 95 -0.59 -10.24 -5.39
CA VAL A 95 -0.26 -8.90 -5.87
C VAL A 95 -0.29 -7.88 -4.71
N LEU A 96 -1.31 -7.96 -3.85
CA LEU A 96 -1.43 -7.10 -2.66
C LEU A 96 -0.31 -7.32 -1.64
N ARG A 97 0.24 -8.54 -1.56
CA ARG A 97 1.42 -8.86 -0.73
C ARG A 97 2.72 -8.37 -1.35
N GLY A 98 2.68 -7.74 -2.53
CA GLY A 98 3.83 -7.25 -3.27
C GLY A 98 4.72 -6.27 -2.51
N SER A 99 4.25 -5.58 -1.47
CA SER A 99 5.08 -4.66 -0.66
C SER A 99 5.75 -5.31 0.57
N ILE A 100 5.31 -6.52 0.95
CA ILE A 100 5.72 -7.18 2.20
C ILE A 100 7.22 -7.53 2.22
N PRO A 101 7.83 -8.09 1.16
CA PRO A 101 9.26 -8.40 1.15
C PRO A 101 10.14 -7.18 1.46
N ALA A 102 9.84 -6.04 0.83
CA ALA A 102 10.56 -4.79 1.05
C ALA A 102 10.46 -4.30 2.51
N LEU A 103 9.25 -4.31 3.08
CA LEU A 103 9.02 -3.91 4.48
C LEU A 103 9.74 -4.82 5.49
N ARG A 104 9.69 -6.15 5.27
CA ARG A 104 10.37 -7.12 6.13
C ARG A 104 11.88 -6.92 6.14
N VAL A 105 12.49 -6.79 4.95
CA VAL A 105 13.94 -6.57 4.85
C VAL A 105 14.33 -5.26 5.48
N PHE A 106 13.59 -4.19 5.21
CA PHE A 106 13.91 -2.88 5.72
C PHE A 106 13.76 -2.79 7.24
N SER A 107 12.71 -3.41 7.80
CA SER A 107 12.54 -3.53 9.26
C SER A 107 13.70 -4.31 9.90
N SER A 108 14.09 -5.44 9.32
CA SER A 108 15.23 -6.23 9.82
C SER A 108 16.55 -5.46 9.72
N PHE A 109 16.76 -4.72 8.63
CA PHE A 109 17.94 -3.86 8.45
C PHE A 109 18.01 -2.77 9.51
N ILE A 110 16.88 -2.15 9.86
CA ILE A 110 16.83 -1.15 10.94
C ILE A 110 17.09 -1.80 12.30
N HIS A 111 16.45 -2.92 12.59
CA HIS A 111 16.58 -3.62 13.87
C HIS A 111 18.02 -4.07 14.13
N ALA A 112 18.72 -4.56 13.09
CA ALA A 112 20.13 -4.90 13.15
C ALA A 112 21.07 -3.70 13.46
N ARG A 113 20.56 -2.46 13.35
CA ARG A 113 21.32 -1.20 13.52
C ARG A 113 20.77 -0.31 14.63
N GLU A 114 19.80 -0.80 15.43
CA GLU A 114 19.17 -0.05 16.52
C GLU A 114 20.16 0.50 17.56
N THR A 115 21.34 -0.10 17.68
CA THR A 115 22.39 0.35 18.61
C THR A 115 23.02 1.70 18.25
N GLY A 116 22.82 2.23 17.03
CA GLY A 116 23.44 3.47 16.56
C GLY A 116 22.48 4.59 16.10
N LEU A 117 21.17 4.37 16.14
CA LEU A 117 20.17 5.34 15.64
C LEU A 117 19.35 5.95 16.78
N ALA A 118 19.10 7.25 16.71
CA ALA A 118 18.17 7.89 17.65
C ALA A 118 16.74 7.32 17.45
N PRO A 119 15.97 7.03 18.53
CA PRO A 119 14.63 6.45 18.43
C PRO A 119 13.68 7.24 17.51
N ARG A 120 13.79 8.57 17.53
CA ARG A 120 13.01 9.47 16.65
C ARG A 120 13.32 9.23 15.17
N ASP A 121 14.56 8.93 14.82
CA ASP A 121 15.00 8.73 13.44
C ASP A 121 14.57 7.37 12.93
N VAL A 122 14.57 6.36 13.80
CA VAL A 122 13.93 5.06 13.54
C VAL A 122 12.44 5.23 13.22
N THR A 123 11.71 6.01 14.03
CA THR A 123 10.28 6.27 13.78
C THR A 123 10.03 6.99 12.45
N ILE A 124 10.80 8.04 12.15
CA ILE A 124 10.67 8.77 10.88
C ILE A 124 10.97 7.85 9.70
N LEU A 125 12.03 7.05 9.81
CA LEU A 125 12.47 6.15 8.76
C LEU A 125 11.44 5.04 8.49
N MET A 126 10.93 4.41 9.55
CA MET A 126 9.86 3.40 9.43
C MET A 126 8.57 3.97 8.87
N GLY A 127 8.19 5.18 9.29
CA GLY A 127 7.01 5.86 8.74
C GLY A 127 7.14 6.13 7.23
N ARG A 128 8.32 6.55 6.77
CA ARG A 128 8.58 6.75 5.34
C ARG A 128 8.59 5.43 4.57
N ALA A 129 9.16 4.37 5.13
CA ALA A 129 9.19 3.05 4.50
C ALA A 129 7.80 2.47 4.31
N ALA A 130 6.94 2.59 5.33
CA ALA A 130 5.54 2.18 5.23
C ALA A 130 4.79 2.95 4.13
N LEU A 131 4.99 4.27 4.05
CA LEU A 131 4.37 5.11 3.02
C LEU A 131 4.84 4.73 1.61
N ILE A 132 6.16 4.68 1.40
CA ILE A 132 6.74 4.36 0.09
C ILE A 132 6.35 2.96 -0.36
N ALA A 133 6.47 1.95 0.51
CA ALA A 133 6.10 0.58 0.17
C ALA A 133 4.59 0.44 -0.09
N GLY A 134 3.77 1.19 0.65
CA GLY A 134 2.33 1.26 0.42
C GLY A 134 1.97 1.90 -0.92
N GLU A 135 2.58 3.03 -1.25
CA GLU A 135 2.37 3.73 -2.53
C GLU A 135 2.79 2.87 -3.73
N LEU A 136 3.97 2.25 -3.66
CA LEU A 136 4.48 1.38 -4.72
C LEU A 136 3.62 0.11 -4.87
N GLY A 137 3.24 -0.52 -3.75
CA GLY A 137 2.38 -1.70 -3.76
C GLY A 137 0.98 -1.42 -4.29
N ALA A 138 0.38 -0.30 -3.89
CA ALA A 138 -0.93 0.13 -4.41
C ALA A 138 -0.86 0.46 -5.90
N CYS A 139 0.17 1.20 -6.34
CA CYS A 139 0.37 1.50 -7.75
C CYS A 139 0.47 0.23 -8.60
N TRP A 140 1.18 -0.79 -8.09
CA TRP A 140 1.32 -2.06 -8.77
C TRP A 140 -0.02 -2.80 -8.87
N ALA A 141 -0.76 -2.92 -7.76
CA ALA A 141 -2.04 -3.61 -7.71
C ALA A 141 -3.12 -2.93 -8.57
N GLU A 142 -3.19 -1.59 -8.53
CA GLU A 142 -4.15 -0.81 -9.34
C GLU A 142 -3.88 -1.00 -10.84
N ALA A 143 -2.63 -0.88 -11.26
CA ALA A 143 -2.23 -1.06 -12.65
C ALA A 143 -2.52 -2.47 -13.17
N TRP A 144 -2.25 -3.49 -12.34
CA TRP A 144 -2.53 -4.88 -12.68
C TRP A 144 -4.03 -5.15 -12.81
N ALA A 145 -4.84 -4.64 -11.88
CA ALA A 145 -6.29 -4.80 -11.91
C ALA A 145 -6.93 -4.08 -13.12
N GLN A 146 -6.49 -2.85 -13.42
CA GLN A 146 -6.99 -2.07 -14.56
C GLN A 146 -6.70 -2.76 -15.90
N ALA A 147 -5.52 -3.33 -16.04
CA ALA A 147 -5.12 -4.04 -17.25
C ALA A 147 -6.01 -5.27 -17.51
N ARG A 148 -6.37 -6.02 -16.46
CA ARG A 148 -7.32 -7.16 -16.58
C ARG A 148 -8.73 -6.75 -16.95
N THR A 149 -9.24 -5.66 -16.36
CA THR A 149 -10.59 -5.16 -16.71
C THR A 149 -10.68 -4.58 -18.12
N SER A 150 -9.54 -4.23 -18.72
CA SER A 150 -9.47 -3.72 -20.09
C SER A 150 -9.36 -4.85 -21.13
N GLY A 151 -9.12 -6.10 -20.70
CA GLY A 151 -8.81 -7.25 -21.55
C GLY A 151 -10.02 -8.06 -22.04
N ASP A 152 -11.03 -8.33 -21.20
CA ASP A 152 -12.27 -9.03 -21.58
C ASP A 152 -13.27 -8.97 -20.39
N PRO A 153 -14.59 -8.72 -20.54
CA PRO A 153 -15.54 -8.69 -19.42
C PRO A 153 -15.93 -10.08 -18.86
N GLY A 154 -15.35 -11.15 -19.39
CA GLY A 154 -15.98 -12.48 -19.38
C GLY A 154 -15.55 -13.49 -18.31
N ASP A 155 -14.42 -13.34 -17.63
CA ASP A 155 -13.92 -14.46 -16.81
C ASP A 155 -13.11 -14.01 -15.58
N HIS A 156 -13.26 -14.75 -14.48
CA HIS A 156 -12.48 -14.69 -13.22
C HIS A 156 -12.98 -13.82 -12.04
N LEU A 157 -14.25 -13.99 -11.66
CA LEU A 157 -14.69 -13.88 -10.25
C LEU A 157 -15.11 -15.26 -9.72
N ALA A 158 -14.14 -16.16 -9.56
CA ALA A 158 -14.20 -17.38 -8.76
C ALA A 158 -12.73 -17.77 -8.51
N ASP A 159 -12.22 -18.09 -7.33
CA ASP A 159 -12.73 -18.35 -5.99
C ASP A 159 -11.49 -18.31 -5.06
N GLY A 160 -11.67 -18.03 -3.78
CA GLY A 160 -10.65 -18.24 -2.74
C GLY A 160 -10.13 -16.97 -2.04
N ASP A 161 -10.76 -16.67 -0.91
CA ASP A 161 -10.35 -15.72 0.16
C ASP A 161 -11.06 -14.35 0.11
N SER A 162 -12.36 -14.38 0.42
CA SER A 162 -13.19 -13.21 0.71
C SER A 162 -12.76 -12.60 2.06
N LEU A 163 -11.70 -11.79 2.05
CA LEU A 163 -11.29 -11.03 3.24
C LEU A 163 -12.25 -9.85 3.42
N ASP A 164 -13.15 -9.92 4.41
CA ASP A 164 -14.06 -8.82 4.73
C ASP A 164 -13.35 -7.79 5.63
N LEU A 165 -13.46 -6.51 5.24
CA LEU A 165 -12.84 -5.38 5.93
C LEU A 165 -13.89 -4.65 6.75
N VAL A 166 -13.98 -5.00 8.04
CA VAL A 166 -15.01 -4.48 8.95
C VAL A 166 -14.44 -3.32 9.77
N GLY A 167 -15.23 -2.27 9.97
CA GLY A 167 -14.90 -1.20 10.91
C GLY A 167 -14.84 -1.72 12.35
N VAL A 168 -13.87 -1.26 13.14
CA VAL A 168 -13.78 -1.63 14.57
C VAL A 168 -14.92 -0.98 15.36
N PRO A 169 -15.82 -1.74 16.00
CA PRO A 169 -16.87 -1.15 16.83
C PRO A 169 -16.26 -0.49 18.08
N GLY A 170 -16.48 0.81 18.27
CA GLY A 170 -16.07 1.54 19.49
C GLY A 170 -15.49 2.93 19.24
N THR A 171 -15.01 3.20 18.02
CA THR A 171 -14.72 4.56 17.55
C THR A 171 -15.98 5.06 16.84
N ALA A 172 -16.80 5.87 17.53
CA ALA A 172 -18.05 6.52 17.08
C ALA A 172 -18.51 6.17 15.65
N GLN A 173 -19.67 5.51 15.53
CA GLN A 173 -20.40 5.19 14.28
C GLN A 173 -20.66 6.45 13.44
N SER A 174 -19.62 6.94 12.76
CA SER A 174 -19.72 8.07 11.87
C SER A 174 -19.97 7.53 10.46
N PRO A 175 -20.83 8.17 9.65
CA PRO A 175 -21.06 7.77 8.25
C PRO A 175 -19.77 7.64 7.43
N GLY A 176 -18.71 8.36 7.80
CA GLY A 176 -17.40 8.26 7.15
C GLY A 176 -16.70 6.91 7.34
N LEU A 177 -16.92 6.23 8.47
CA LEU A 177 -16.33 4.93 8.78
C LEU A 177 -16.97 3.81 7.95
N GLU A 178 -18.28 3.85 7.79
CA GLU A 178 -19.04 2.91 6.96
C GLU A 178 -18.69 3.08 5.48
N MET A 179 -18.65 4.33 5.00
CA MET A 179 -18.16 4.64 3.65
C MET A 179 -16.72 4.15 3.44
N LEU A 180 -15.86 4.29 4.45
CA LEU A 180 -14.47 3.86 4.36
C LEU A 180 -14.32 2.33 4.30
N ALA A 181 -15.15 1.58 5.03
CA ALA A 181 -15.21 0.12 4.93
C ALA A 181 -15.67 -0.32 3.53
N LEU A 182 -16.70 0.33 2.98
CA LEU A 182 -17.19 0.05 1.63
C LEU A 182 -16.17 0.44 0.53
N VAL A 183 -15.40 1.52 0.73
CA VAL A 183 -14.27 1.86 -0.16
C VAL A 183 -13.20 0.77 -0.11
N ALA A 184 -12.92 0.24 1.08
CA ALA A 184 -11.95 -0.81 1.31
C ALA A 184 -12.38 -2.15 0.68
N SER A 185 -13.70 -2.42 0.62
CA SER A 185 -14.28 -3.56 -0.10
C SER A 185 -14.37 -3.33 -1.63
N GLY A 186 -13.71 -2.31 -2.17
CA GLY A 186 -13.64 -2.05 -3.61
C GLY A 186 -14.86 -1.38 -4.24
N ARG A 187 -15.86 -0.93 -3.45
CA ARG A 187 -17.09 -0.35 -4.00
C ARG A 187 -16.83 0.98 -4.73
N SER A 188 -17.64 1.28 -5.74
CA SER A 188 -17.68 2.59 -6.42
C SER A 188 -18.48 3.61 -5.60
N ASN A 189 -18.37 4.91 -5.90
CA ASN A 189 -19.16 5.94 -5.20
C ASN A 189 -20.67 5.72 -5.37
N ASP A 190 -21.12 5.19 -6.51
CA ASP A 190 -22.53 4.90 -6.77
C ASP A 190 -23.01 3.69 -5.96
N GLN A 191 -22.16 2.67 -5.82
CA GLN A 191 -22.47 1.50 -4.98
C GLN A 191 -22.44 1.85 -3.49
N ILE A 192 -21.54 2.75 -3.06
CA ILE A 192 -21.49 3.25 -1.68
C ILE A 192 -22.72 4.11 -1.39
N ALA A 193 -23.09 4.99 -2.33
CA ALA A 193 -24.29 5.82 -2.25
C ALA A 193 -25.55 4.96 -2.02
N LEU A 194 -25.71 3.90 -2.82
CA LEU A 194 -26.79 2.94 -2.68
C LEU A 194 -26.76 2.20 -1.33
N ALA A 195 -25.58 1.83 -0.84
CA ALA A 195 -25.43 1.08 0.41
C ALA A 195 -25.56 1.93 1.68
N THR A 196 -25.48 3.26 1.57
CA THR A 196 -25.44 4.19 2.71
C THR A 196 -26.58 5.22 2.70
N ASP A 197 -27.51 5.13 1.74
CA ASP A 197 -28.58 6.12 1.48
C ASP A 197 -28.08 7.56 1.27
N TYR A 198 -26.85 7.72 0.76
CA TYR A 198 -26.30 9.02 0.37
C TYR A 198 -26.31 9.22 -1.14
N SER A 199 -26.16 10.47 -1.60
CA SER A 199 -25.88 10.73 -3.02
C SER A 199 -24.40 10.45 -3.36
N PRO A 200 -24.07 10.07 -4.61
CA PRO A 200 -22.68 9.86 -5.03
C PRO A 200 -21.78 11.10 -4.80
N GLN A 201 -22.34 12.30 -4.90
CA GLN A 201 -21.63 13.55 -4.62
C GLN A 201 -21.37 13.74 -3.13
N ALA A 202 -22.31 13.35 -2.26
CA ALA A 202 -22.10 13.36 -0.81
C ALA A 202 -20.99 12.37 -0.42
N VAL A 203 -20.98 11.16 -1.00
CA VAL A 203 -19.89 10.18 -0.80
C VAL A 203 -18.54 10.77 -1.21
N LYS A 204 -18.45 11.34 -2.42
CA LYS A 204 -17.22 12.00 -2.91
C LYS A 204 -16.74 13.10 -1.95
N TRP A 205 -17.66 13.93 -1.44
CA TRP A 205 -17.33 14.98 -0.48
C TRP A 205 -16.80 14.42 0.84
N HIS A 206 -17.44 13.38 1.39
CA HIS A 206 -17.02 12.72 2.62
C HIS A 206 -15.62 12.10 2.48
N LEU A 207 -15.37 11.35 1.41
CA LEU A 207 -14.06 10.76 1.12
C LEU A 207 -13.00 11.85 0.95
N ALA A 208 -13.28 12.90 0.18
CA ALA A 208 -12.36 14.02 -0.01
C ALA A 208 -12.06 14.79 1.29
N ARG A 209 -13.04 14.87 2.21
CA ARG A 209 -12.84 15.46 3.53
C ARG A 209 -11.93 14.59 4.39
N MET A 210 -12.14 13.27 4.41
CA MET A 210 -11.27 12.34 5.14
C MET A 210 -9.85 12.32 4.58
N MET A 211 -9.71 12.31 3.25
CA MET A 211 -8.41 12.40 2.58
C MET A 211 -7.64 13.66 2.98
N ARG A 212 -8.31 14.83 3.01
CA ARG A 212 -7.72 16.08 3.50
C ARG A 212 -7.35 16.04 4.98
N GLN A 213 -8.25 15.51 5.82
CA GLN A 213 -8.02 15.40 7.26
C GLN A 213 -6.83 14.48 7.57
N TRP A 214 -6.66 13.43 6.78
CA TRP A 214 -5.64 12.40 6.99
C TRP A 214 -4.37 12.64 6.16
N LYS A 215 -4.35 13.69 5.34
CA LYS A 215 -3.25 14.09 4.45
C LYS A 215 -2.85 12.98 3.48
N VAL A 216 -3.84 12.37 2.84
CA VAL A 216 -3.66 11.36 1.81
C VAL A 216 -4.28 11.83 0.51
N ASP A 217 -3.69 11.44 -0.62
CA ASP A 217 -4.03 12.01 -1.92
C ASP A 217 -4.94 11.10 -2.76
N ASN A 218 -5.15 9.85 -2.34
CA ASN A 218 -6.01 8.89 -3.05
C ASN A 218 -6.72 7.92 -2.09
N ARG A 219 -7.72 7.21 -2.64
CA ARG A 219 -8.59 6.28 -1.90
C ARG A 219 -7.86 5.06 -1.33
N ALA A 220 -6.84 4.55 -2.02
CA ALA A 220 -6.11 3.36 -1.58
C ALA A 220 -5.22 3.70 -0.37
N THR A 221 -4.53 4.85 -0.43
CA THR A 221 -3.78 5.38 0.71
C THR A 221 -4.69 5.70 1.88
N LEU A 222 -5.92 6.16 1.63
CA LEU A 222 -6.93 6.35 2.68
C LEU A 222 -7.26 5.03 3.40
N VAL A 223 -7.46 3.93 2.67
CA VAL A 223 -7.70 2.58 3.23
C VAL A 223 -6.48 2.04 3.96
N ALA A 224 -5.28 2.17 3.38
CA ALA A 224 -4.04 1.75 4.02
C ALA A 224 -3.79 2.48 5.35
N VAL A 225 -4.02 3.80 5.38
CA VAL A 225 -3.92 4.60 6.61
C VAL A 225 -5.00 4.21 7.62
N ALA A 226 -6.19 3.83 7.17
CA ALA A 226 -7.25 3.34 8.06
C ALA A 226 -6.86 2.02 8.75
N LEU A 227 -6.24 1.09 8.02
CA LEU A 227 -5.72 -0.17 8.55
C LEU A 227 -4.60 0.08 9.57
N VAL A 228 -3.63 0.92 9.23
CA VAL A 228 -2.50 1.26 10.13
C VAL A 228 -2.98 1.95 11.41
N ARG A 229 -4.02 2.79 11.32
CA ARG A 229 -4.61 3.47 12.49
C ARG A 229 -5.55 2.57 13.31
N GLY A 230 -5.76 1.31 12.90
CA GLY A 230 -6.70 0.40 13.55
C GLY A 230 -8.16 0.81 13.42
N VAL A 231 -8.46 1.67 12.44
CA VAL A 231 -9.82 2.16 12.13
C VAL A 231 -10.57 1.11 11.31
N LEU A 232 -9.85 0.41 10.42
CA LEU A 232 -10.30 -0.81 9.75
C LEU A 232 -9.49 -1.99 10.28
N VAL A 233 -10.12 -3.16 10.38
CA VAL A 233 -9.45 -4.42 10.65
C VAL A 233 -9.77 -5.43 9.56
N VAL A 234 -8.78 -6.25 9.24
CA VAL A 234 -8.97 -7.41 8.36
C VAL A 234 -9.60 -8.52 9.19
N ARG A 235 -10.78 -8.99 8.79
CA ARG A 235 -11.41 -10.17 9.38
C ARG A 235 -11.45 -11.28 8.33
N PRO A 236 -10.97 -12.50 8.64
CA PRO A 236 -11.20 -13.64 7.76
C PRO A 236 -12.70 -13.90 7.67
N ASP A 237 -13.22 -14.18 6.47
CA ASP A 237 -14.62 -14.55 6.30
C ASP A 237 -14.91 -15.74 7.21
N ARG A 238 -15.95 -15.63 8.03
CA ARG A 238 -16.44 -16.80 8.76
C ARG A 238 -17.33 -17.54 7.77
N PRO A 239 -17.00 -18.77 7.32
CA PRO A 239 -17.94 -19.53 6.51
C PRO A 239 -19.24 -19.65 7.31
N ALA A 240 -20.35 -19.26 6.67
CA ALA A 240 -21.67 -19.38 7.24
C ALA A 240 -21.83 -20.82 7.75
N SER A 241 -21.96 -20.98 9.07
CA SER A 241 -22.24 -22.26 9.68
C SER A 241 -23.54 -22.78 9.08
N LEU A 242 -23.42 -23.86 8.30
CA LEU A 242 -24.54 -24.67 7.82
C LEU A 242 -25.40 -25.06 9.04
N SER A 243 -26.65 -24.61 9.05
CA SER A 243 -27.73 -25.10 9.91
C SER A 243 -28.96 -25.30 9.06
#